data_AF-A0A1A7BWT9-F1
#
_entry.id   AF-A0A1A7BWT9-F1
#
_cell.length_a   1.000
_cell.length_b   1.000
_cell.length_c   1.000
_cell.angle_alpha   90.00
_cell.angle_beta   90.00
_cell.angle_gamma   90.00
#
_symmetry.space_group_name_H-M   'P 1'
#
loop_
_entity.id
_entity.type
_entity.pdbx_description
1 polymer ?
#
loop_
_entity_poly.entity_id
_entity_poly.type
_entity_poly.pdbx_seq_one_letter_code
_entity_poly.pdbx_strand_id
1 'polypeptide(L)'
;MLKRASLLFAAALCLLLAHQARAAWDYVQRDFSAFYAIYGAYLDDAVPPVAGDTKVAFRLTGTAAKDIFKAIGPDLRDGCPDPQIRLRHRDMLLCRHRPRDGYRCEFGFDLSTGLSIGGSAGGAMCSR
;
A
#
# COMPACT_ATOMS: atom_id res chain seq x y z
N MET A 1 48.42 12.75 -30.39
CA MET A 1 48.11 11.56 -29.56
C MET A 1 47.22 11.90 -28.36
N LEU A 2 47.42 13.05 -27.69
CA LEU A 2 46.63 13.49 -26.52
C LEU A 2 45.10 13.51 -26.72
N LYS A 3 44.60 14.03 -27.86
CA LYS A 3 43.15 14.09 -28.16
C LYS A 3 42.45 12.72 -28.24
N ARG A 4 43.15 11.69 -28.73
CA ARG A 4 42.62 10.31 -28.83
C ARG A 4 42.56 9.65 -27.45
N ALA A 5 43.57 9.90 -26.61
CA ALA A 5 43.58 9.44 -25.23
C ALA A 5 42.46 10.06 -24.39
N SER A 6 42.18 11.36 -24.56
CA SER A 6 41.07 12.04 -23.86
C SER A 6 39.69 11.52 -24.27
N LEU A 7 39.48 11.20 -25.56
CA LEU A 7 38.22 10.62 -26.05
C LEU A 7 37.98 9.21 -25.49
N LEU A 8 39.03 8.39 -25.42
CA LEU A 8 38.95 7.04 -24.84
C LEU A 8 38.68 7.09 -23.33
N PHE A 9 39.28 8.06 -22.63
CA PHE A 9 39.07 8.22 -21.19
C PHE A 9 37.66 8.71 -20.87
N ALA A 10 37.12 9.65 -21.66
CA ALA A 10 35.75 10.12 -21.51
C ALA A 10 34.73 9.00 -21.80
N ALA A 11 34.95 8.20 -22.84
CA ALA A 11 34.09 7.06 -23.16
C ALA A 11 34.12 5.98 -22.06
N ALA A 12 35.29 5.67 -21.52
CA ALA A 12 35.44 4.73 -20.40
C ALA A 12 34.74 5.23 -19.13
N LEU A 13 34.82 6.54 -18.84
CA LEU A 13 34.15 7.15 -17.70
C LEU A 13 32.61 7.13 -17.85
N CYS A 14 32.09 7.41 -19.06
CA CYS A 14 30.66 7.29 -19.35
C CYS A 14 30.14 5.85 -19.21
N LEU A 15 30.93 4.85 -19.64
CA LEU A 15 30.57 3.43 -19.50
C LEU A 15 30.58 2.98 -18.03
N LEU A 16 31.51 3.46 -17.22
CA LEU A 16 31.56 3.20 -15.78
C LEU A 16 30.36 3.82 -15.04
N LEU A 17 29.98 5.06 -15.40
CA LEU A 17 28.79 5.72 -14.84
C LEU A 17 27.48 5.04 -15.26
N ALA A 18 27.39 4.54 -16.50
CA ALA A 18 26.22 3.79 -16.97
C ALA A 18 26.06 2.43 -16.27
N HIS A 19 27.15 1.81 -15.81
CA HIS A 19 27.10 0.53 -15.08
C HIS A 19 26.53 0.69 -13.66
N GLN A 20 26.77 1.83 -13.01
CA GLN A 20 26.26 2.14 -11.66
C GLN A 20 24.78 2.57 -11.66
N ALA A 21 24.21 2.90 -12.82
CA ALA A 21 22.85 3.42 -12.95
C ALA A 21 21.76 2.34 -12.99
N ARG A 22 22.11 1.05 -12.99
CA ARG A 22 21.15 -0.01 -12.72
C ARG A 22 21.00 -0.13 -11.21
N ALA A 23 20.12 0.68 -10.63
CA ALA A 23 19.55 0.33 -9.34
C ALA A 23 18.92 -1.06 -9.50
N ALA A 24 19.57 -2.08 -8.97
CA ALA A 24 18.99 -3.40 -8.90
C ALA A 24 17.74 -3.27 -8.04
N TRP A 25 16.58 -3.63 -8.59
CA TRP A 25 15.40 -3.77 -7.78
C TRP A 25 15.62 -5.01 -6.90
N ASP A 26 15.80 -4.79 -5.60
CA ASP A 26 15.90 -5.86 -4.63
C ASP A 26 14.49 -6.25 -4.18
N TYR A 27 14.16 -7.53 -4.31
CA TYR A 27 12.96 -8.08 -3.70
C TYR A 27 13.16 -8.15 -2.18
N VAL A 28 12.68 -7.13 -1.46
CA VAL A 28 12.79 -7.04 -0.01
C VAL A 28 11.47 -7.44 0.63
N GLN A 29 11.48 -8.58 1.32
CA GLN A 29 10.38 -8.99 2.19
C GLN A 29 10.59 -8.41 3.59
N ARG A 30 9.50 -7.97 4.22
CA ARG A 30 9.50 -7.45 5.60
C ARG A 30 8.33 -8.04 6.37
N ASP A 31 8.58 -8.42 7.61
CA ASP A 31 7.52 -8.84 8.51
C ASP A 31 6.69 -7.65 8.96
N PHE A 32 5.40 -7.89 9.18
CA PHE A 32 4.48 -6.92 9.76
C PHE A 32 3.40 -7.63 10.55
N SER A 33 2.77 -6.91 11.46
CA SER A 33 1.57 -7.36 12.17
C SER A 33 0.34 -6.63 11.63
N ALA A 34 -0.78 -7.34 11.55
CA ALA A 34 -2.07 -6.78 11.13
C ALA A 34 -3.19 -7.31 12.02
N PHE A 35 -4.29 -6.58 12.04
CA PHE A 35 -5.56 -7.09 12.54
C PHE A 35 -6.36 -7.66 11.39
N TYR A 36 -7.14 -8.70 11.64
CA TYR A 36 -8.06 -9.25 10.66
C TYR A 36 -9.37 -9.68 11.32
N ALA A 37 -10.42 -9.77 10.53
CA ALA A 37 -11.71 -10.32 10.93
C ALA A 37 -12.23 -11.24 9.81
N ILE A 38 -12.71 -12.42 10.17
CA ILE A 38 -13.39 -13.36 9.26
C ILE A 38 -14.88 -13.31 9.56
N TYR A 39 -15.70 -13.16 8.52
CA TYR A 39 -17.13 -12.92 8.65
C TYR A 39 -17.91 -13.43 7.42
N GLY A 40 -19.22 -13.63 7.59
CA GLY A 40 -20.19 -13.77 6.50
C GLY A 40 -21.03 -12.49 6.32
N ALA A 41 -21.90 -12.47 5.31
CA ALA A 41 -22.71 -11.33 4.92
C ALA A 41 -21.87 -10.06 4.62
N TYR A 42 -22.23 -8.90 5.19
CA TYR A 42 -21.61 -7.60 4.97
C TYR A 42 -20.90 -7.09 6.22
N LEU A 43 -19.95 -6.16 6.08
CA LEU A 43 -19.15 -5.68 7.21
C LEU A 43 -19.94 -4.92 8.28
N ASP A 44 -20.98 -4.20 7.87
CA ASP A 44 -21.87 -3.44 8.73
C ASP A 44 -22.96 -4.29 9.39
N ASP A 45 -23.12 -5.54 8.95
CA ASP A 45 -24.05 -6.54 9.49
C ASP A 45 -23.40 -7.93 9.49
N ALA A 46 -22.23 -8.03 10.11
CA ALA A 46 -21.41 -9.23 10.07
C ALA A 46 -22.04 -10.39 10.84
N VAL A 47 -22.07 -11.57 10.21
CA VAL A 47 -22.57 -12.82 10.80
C VAL A 47 -21.46 -13.89 10.85
N PRO A 48 -21.67 -15.01 11.57
CA PRO A 48 -20.76 -16.15 11.50
C PRO A 48 -20.58 -16.63 10.04
N PRO A 49 -19.33 -16.89 9.59
CA PRO A 49 -19.07 -17.33 8.22
C PRO A 49 -19.66 -18.71 7.94
N VAL A 50 -20.15 -18.92 6.73
CA VAL A 50 -20.68 -20.21 6.25
C VAL A 50 -20.06 -20.59 4.91
N ALA A 51 -20.22 -21.85 4.50
CA ALA A 51 -19.72 -22.31 3.20
C ALA A 51 -20.37 -21.50 2.06
N GLY A 52 -19.55 -20.96 1.17
CA GLY A 52 -20.01 -20.08 0.07
C GLY A 52 -20.23 -18.61 0.47
N ASP A 53 -20.13 -18.28 1.76
CA ASP A 53 -20.18 -16.92 2.28
C ASP A 53 -19.20 -16.75 3.44
N THR A 54 -17.92 -16.68 3.07
CA THR A 54 -16.81 -16.43 3.97
C THR A 54 -15.93 -15.34 3.39
N LYS A 55 -15.66 -14.31 4.18
CA LYS A 55 -14.87 -13.13 3.81
C LYS A 55 -13.83 -12.83 4.88
N VAL A 56 -12.78 -12.12 4.51
CA VAL A 56 -11.78 -11.59 5.44
C VAL A 56 -11.53 -10.11 5.16
N ALA A 57 -11.44 -9.32 6.22
CA ALA A 57 -10.95 -7.94 6.17
C ALA A 57 -9.65 -7.83 6.96
N PHE A 58 -8.69 -7.06 6.44
CA PHE A 58 -7.41 -6.76 7.07
C PHE A 58 -7.31 -5.29 7.42
N ARG A 59 -6.64 -4.99 8.53
CA ARG A 59 -6.22 -3.65 8.93
C ARG A 59 -4.73 -3.66 9.24
N LEU A 60 -3.98 -2.91 8.44
CA LEU A 60 -2.55 -2.69 8.60
C LEU A 60 -2.31 -1.32 9.21
N THR A 61 -1.28 -1.22 10.05
CA THR A 61 -0.80 0.04 10.63
C THR A 61 0.73 0.13 10.51
N GLY A 62 1.32 1.23 10.98
CA GLY A 62 2.77 1.38 11.07
C GLY A 62 3.47 1.46 9.70
N THR A 63 4.69 0.92 9.61
CA THR A 63 5.56 1.05 8.43
C THR A 63 4.94 0.39 7.19
N ALA A 64 4.33 -0.78 7.31
CA ALA A 64 3.68 -1.45 6.18
C ALA A 64 2.55 -0.58 5.59
N ALA A 65 1.67 -0.03 6.43
CA ALA A 65 0.62 0.87 5.98
C ALA A 65 1.16 2.17 5.37
N LYS A 66 2.26 2.71 5.91
CA LYS A 66 2.94 3.89 5.36
C LYS A 66 3.51 3.64 3.97
N ASP A 67 4.19 2.52 3.78
CA ASP A 67 4.81 2.15 2.51
C ASP A 67 3.73 1.95 1.44
N ILE A 68 2.64 1.26 1.78
CA ILE A 68 1.47 1.10 0.90
C ILE A 68 0.81 2.45 0.59
N PHE A 69 0.48 3.26 1.60
CA PHE A 69 -0.15 4.58 1.41
C PHE A 69 0.64 5.45 0.42
N LYS A 70 1.97 5.41 0.49
CA LYS A 70 2.84 6.16 -0.42
C LYS A 70 2.80 5.62 -1.86
N ALA A 71 2.60 4.32 -2.05
CA ALA A 71 2.64 3.67 -3.35
C ALA A 71 1.30 3.71 -4.13
N ILE A 72 0.15 3.72 -3.45
CA ILE A 72 -1.15 3.44 -4.11
C ILE A 72 -1.71 4.56 -4.99
N GLY A 73 -1.20 5.79 -4.85
CA GLY A 73 -1.61 6.92 -5.67
C GLY A 73 -1.73 8.24 -4.91
N PRO A 74 -2.32 9.26 -5.53
CA PRO A 74 -2.50 10.57 -4.91
C PRO A 74 -3.61 10.55 -3.85
N ASP A 75 -3.67 11.64 -3.08
CA ASP A 75 -4.75 11.88 -2.13
C ASP A 75 -6.08 12.04 -2.87
N LEU A 76 -7.14 11.50 -2.28
CA LEU A 76 -8.51 11.78 -2.69
C LEU A 76 -8.82 13.23 -2.39
N ARG A 77 -9.25 13.96 -3.42
CA ARG A 77 -9.84 15.29 -3.23
C ARG A 77 -11.13 15.12 -2.43
N ASP A 78 -11.29 15.94 -1.38
CA ASP A 78 -12.49 15.96 -0.54
C ASP A 78 -12.81 14.62 0.17
N GLY A 79 -11.77 13.82 0.49
CA GLY A 79 -11.95 12.46 1.02
C GLY A 79 -12.56 12.38 2.43
N CYS A 80 -12.01 13.11 3.41
CA CYS A 80 -12.57 13.21 4.75
C CYS A 80 -12.94 14.67 5.07
N PRO A 81 -13.98 14.94 5.90
CA PRO A 81 -14.31 16.30 6.31
C PRO A 81 -13.21 16.99 7.14
N ASP A 82 -12.41 16.22 7.88
CA ASP A 82 -11.22 16.74 8.57
C ASP A 82 -10.08 16.87 7.55
N PRO A 83 -9.62 18.10 7.23
CA PRO A 83 -8.59 18.33 6.21
C PRO A 83 -7.20 17.80 6.62
N GLN A 84 -7.00 17.44 7.89
CA GLN A 84 -5.76 16.81 8.35
C GLN A 84 -5.72 15.31 8.04
N ILE A 85 -6.86 14.69 7.73
CA ILE A 85 -6.94 13.29 7.35
C ILE A 85 -6.76 13.18 5.85
N ARG A 86 -5.64 12.58 5.45
CA ARG A 86 -5.36 12.28 4.05
C ARG A 86 -5.88 10.90 3.75
N LEU A 87 -6.77 10.78 2.77
CA LEU A 87 -7.34 9.52 2.33
C LEU A 87 -6.80 9.20 0.92
N ARG A 88 -6.47 7.94 0.68
CA ARG A 88 -6.02 7.42 -0.61
C ARG A 88 -6.72 6.10 -0.86
N HIS A 89 -7.15 5.87 -2.09
CA HIS A 89 -7.71 4.57 -2.46
C HIS A 89 -7.18 4.11 -3.81
N ARG A 90 -7.18 2.80 -4.00
CA ARG A 90 -7.01 2.15 -5.29
C ARG A 90 -7.87 0.91 -5.28
N ASP A 91 -8.95 0.93 -6.05
CA ASP A 91 -9.91 -0.18 -6.06
C ASP A 91 -10.37 -0.51 -4.63
N MET A 92 -10.20 -1.76 -4.18
CA MET A 92 -10.61 -2.23 -2.86
C MET A 92 -9.64 -1.90 -1.71
N LEU A 93 -8.50 -1.27 -2.02
CA LEU A 93 -7.49 -0.87 -1.03
C LEU A 93 -7.72 0.58 -0.62
N LEU A 94 -8.02 0.79 0.66
CA LEU A 94 -8.28 2.09 1.25
C LEU A 94 -7.24 2.40 2.33
N CYS A 95 -6.53 3.52 2.22
CA CYS A 95 -5.54 3.93 3.20
C CYS A 95 -5.77 5.37 3.66
N ARG A 96 -5.49 5.62 4.93
CA ARG A 96 -5.47 6.95 5.52
C ARG A 96 -4.16 7.26 6.21
N HIS A 97 -3.85 8.54 6.29
CA HIS A 97 -2.90 9.10 7.23
C HIS A 97 -3.56 10.19 8.06
N ARG A 98 -3.42 10.12 9.39
CA ARG A 98 -3.82 11.17 10.31
C ARG A 98 -2.65 11.49 11.24
N PRO A 99 -2.33 12.77 11.53
CA PRO A 99 -1.19 13.13 12.39
C PRO A 99 -1.17 12.43 13.75
N ARG A 100 -2.34 12.26 14.39
CA ARG A 100 -2.47 11.62 15.70
C ARG A 100 -2.27 10.10 15.66
N ASP A 101 -2.85 9.41 14.68
CA ASP A 101 -2.95 7.94 14.67
C ASP A 101 -1.99 7.27 13.68
N GLY A 102 -1.29 8.07 12.86
CA GLY A 102 -0.40 7.59 11.81
C GLY A 102 -1.14 7.02 10.59
N TYR A 103 -0.49 6.03 9.96
CA TYR A 103 -0.95 5.36 8.74
C TYR A 103 -1.79 4.14 9.08
N ARG A 104 -2.91 3.98 8.36
CA ARG A 104 -3.79 2.79 8.41
C ARG A 104 -4.22 2.44 6.99
N CYS A 105 -4.17 1.15 6.65
CA CYS A 105 -4.65 0.64 5.37
C CYS A 105 -5.57 -0.55 5.61
N GLU A 106 -6.64 -0.64 4.81
CA GLU A 106 -7.64 -1.68 4.91
C GLU A 106 -8.05 -2.19 3.54
N PHE A 107 -8.30 -3.50 3.49
CA PHE A 107 -8.68 -4.24 2.31
C PHE A 107 -9.21 -5.60 2.74
N GLY A 108 -9.84 -6.34 1.82
CA GLY A 108 -10.34 -7.67 2.11
C GLY A 108 -10.42 -8.55 0.89
N PHE A 109 -10.82 -9.80 1.15
CA PHE A 109 -11.11 -10.79 0.13
C PHE A 109 -12.38 -11.54 0.50
N ASP A 110 -13.18 -11.84 -0.52
CA ASP A 110 -14.15 -12.92 -0.44
C ASP A 110 -13.38 -14.23 -0.56
N LEU A 111 -13.36 -15.02 0.51
CA LEU A 111 -12.61 -16.27 0.57
C LEU A 111 -13.31 -17.42 -0.16
N SER A 112 -14.57 -17.24 -0.55
CA SER A 112 -15.33 -18.24 -1.31
C SER A 112 -15.05 -18.13 -2.81
N THR A 113 -14.68 -16.93 -3.28
CA THR A 113 -14.40 -16.65 -4.70
C THR A 113 -12.94 -16.26 -4.97
N GLY A 114 -12.19 -15.84 -3.96
CA GLY A 114 -10.85 -15.27 -4.07
C GLY A 114 -10.81 -13.82 -4.56
N LEU A 115 -11.96 -13.18 -4.80
CA LEU A 115 -12.03 -11.81 -5.30
C LEU A 115 -11.70 -10.80 -4.20
N SER A 116 -11.01 -9.73 -4.57
CA SER A 116 -10.80 -8.61 -3.66
C SER A 116 -12.11 -7.87 -3.44
N ILE A 117 -12.34 -7.47 -2.19
CA ILE A 117 -13.51 -6.71 -1.76
C ILE A 117 -13.06 -5.56 -0.88
N GLY A 118 -13.89 -4.52 -0.78
CA GLY A 118 -13.75 -3.51 0.25
C GLY A 118 -13.76 -4.20 1.62
N GLY A 119 -12.73 -3.95 2.41
CA GLY A 119 -12.54 -4.56 3.72
C GLY A 119 -12.24 -3.48 4.75
N SER A 120 -12.93 -3.48 5.88
CA SER A 120 -12.59 -2.66 7.05
C SER A 120 -12.55 -3.56 8.28
N ALA A 121 -11.37 -3.70 8.90
CA ALA A 121 -11.20 -4.41 10.17
C ALA A 121 -10.94 -3.38 11.29
N GLY A 122 -11.94 -2.53 11.54
CA GLY A 122 -11.92 -1.50 12.59
C GLY A 122 -12.94 -0.39 12.35
N GLY A 123 -12.95 0.63 13.20
CA GLY A 123 -13.85 1.79 13.10
C GLY A 123 -13.63 2.65 11.84
N ALA A 124 -14.50 3.63 11.60
CA ALA A 124 -14.52 4.43 10.37
C ALA A 124 -13.16 5.07 9.98
N MET A 125 -12.92 5.26 8.67
CA MET A 125 -11.72 5.93 8.14
C MET A 125 -11.64 7.41 8.51
N CYS A 126 -12.79 8.10 8.51
CA CYS A 126 -12.86 9.54 8.74
C CYS A 126 -13.37 9.90 10.15
N SER A 127 -13.32 8.98 11.12
CA SER A 127 -13.74 9.29 12.49
C SER A 127 -12.85 10.38 13.10
N ARG A 128 -13.47 11.35 13.80
CA ARG A 128 -12.78 12.40 14.55
C ARG A 128 -11.98 11.86 15.72
#